data_AF-A0A1Q7GE06-F1
#
_entry.id   AF-A0A1Q7GE06-F1
#
_cell.length_a   1.000
_cell.length_b   1.000
_cell.length_c   1.000
_cell.angle_alpha   90.00
_cell.angle_beta   90.00
_cell.angle_gamma   90.00
#
_symmetry.space_group_name_H-M   'P 1'
#
loop_
_entity.id
_entity.type
_entity.pdbx_description
1 polymer ?
#
loop_
_entity_poly.entity_id
_entity_poly.type
_entity_poly.pdbx_seq_one_letter_code
_entity_poly.pdbx_strand_id
1 'polypeptide(L)' 'MVRVKSPLPDSFRAWKRTVAQLEKVFLTGILEKHDGNVTRAANALGVHRSTLQRLMRRHDLPAA' A
#
# COMPACT_ATOMS: atom_id res chain seq x y z
N MET A 1 -30.64 -15.66 -2.58
CA MET A 1 -29.66 -15.57 -3.69
C MET A 1 -28.92 -14.26 -3.54
N VAL A 2 -27.79 -14.24 -2.82
CA VAL A 2 -27.00 -13.02 -2.64
C VAL A 2 -26.32 -12.73 -3.97
N ARG A 3 -26.80 -11.71 -4.69
CA ARG A 3 -26.10 -11.18 -5.87
C ARG A 3 -24.85 -10.51 -5.34
N VAL A 4 -23.77 -11.28 -5.18
CA VAL A 4 -22.45 -10.71 -4.97
C VAL A 4 -22.18 -9.95 -6.27
N LYS A 5 -22.40 -8.63 -6.28
CA LYS A 5 -21.87 -7.77 -7.34
C LYS A 5 -20.42 -8.20 -7.51
N SER A 6 -20.03 -8.56 -8.73
CA SER A 6 -18.66 -8.98 -9.02
C SER A 6 -17.72 -8.03 -8.28
N PRO A 7 -16.90 -8.51 -7.32
CA PRO A 7 -16.09 -7.64 -6.47
C PRO A 7 -14.95 -6.97 -7.25
N LEU A 8 -14.90 -7.25 -8.55
CA LEU A 8 -13.90 -6.77 -9.46
C LEU A 8 -14.32 -5.42 -10.02
N PRO A 9 -13.37 -4.48 -10.11
CA PRO A 9 -13.60 -3.18 -10.72
C PRO A 9 -14.10 -3.35 -12.16
N ASP A 10 -15.15 -2.61 -12.50
CA ASP A 10 -15.81 -2.59 -13.82
C ASP A 10 -15.08 -1.75 -14.86
N SER A 11 -14.00 -1.06 -14.46
CA SER A 11 -13.26 -0.13 -15.30
C SER A 11 -11.80 -0.03 -14.86
N PHE A 12 -10.93 0.37 -15.79
CA PHE A 12 -9.51 0.58 -15.48
C PHE A 12 -9.28 1.67 -14.42
N ARG A 13 -10.16 2.70 -14.38
CA ARG A 13 -10.12 3.74 -13.33
C ARG A 13 -10.49 3.15 -11.97
N ALA A 14 -11.55 2.35 -11.89
CA ALA A 14 -11.91 1.65 -10.66
C ALA A 14 -10.79 0.71 -10.22
N TRP A 15 -10.18 -0.03 -11.16
CA TRP A 15 -9.07 -0.93 -10.87
C TRP A 15 -7.85 -0.21 -10.31
N LYS A 16 -7.45 0.91 -10.92
CA LYS A 16 -6.36 1.74 -10.39
C LYS A 16 -6.64 2.23 -8.97
N ARG A 17 -7.88 2.60 -8.64
CA ARG A 17 -8.26 2.99 -7.27
C ARG A 17 -8.17 1.82 -6.29
N THR A 18 -8.64 0.63 -6.70
CA THR A 18 -8.55 -0.57 -5.87
C THR A 18 -7.10 -0.94 -5.57
N VAL A 19 -6.23 -0.95 -6.59
CA VAL A 19 -4.80 -1.23 -6.42
C VAL A 19 -4.16 -0.18 -5.50
N ALA A 20 -4.45 1.11 -5.70
CA ALA A 20 -3.89 2.16 -4.86
C ALA A 20 -4.33 2.02 -3.40
N GLN A 21 -5.60 1.65 -3.15
CA GLN A 21 -6.09 1.42 -1.79
C GLN A 21 -5.41 0.22 -1.13
N LEU A 22 -5.24 -0.88 -1.86
CA LEU A 22 -4.53 -2.05 -1.35
C LEU A 22 -3.07 -1.73 -1.03
N GLU A 23 -2.40 -1.00 -1.92
CA GLU A 23 -1.02 -0.57 -1.73
C GLU A 23 -0.90 0.34 -0.49
N LYS A 24 -1.81 1.29 -0.29
CA LYS A 24 -1.85 2.15 0.90
C LYS A 24 -2.07 1.36 2.20
N VAL A 25 -3.01 0.43 2.22
CA VAL A 25 -3.27 -0.43 3.39
C VAL A 25 -2.05 -1.28 3.73
N PHE A 26 -1.43 -1.88 2.71
CA PHE A 26 -0.21 -2.66 2.89
C PHE A 26 0.94 -1.82 3.46
N LEU A 27 1.20 -0.65 2.88
CA LEU A 27 2.27 0.25 3.33
C LEU A 27 2.03 0.77 4.75
N THR A 28 0.78 1.03 5.12
CA THR A 28 0.44 1.46 6.49
C THR A 28 0.72 0.33 7.47
N GLY A 29 0.22 -0.88 7.19
CA GLY A 29 0.41 -2.03 8.08
C GLY A 29 1.86 -2.45 8.25
N ILE A 30 2.70 -2.37 7.21
CA ILE A 30 4.13 -2.68 7.35
C ILE A 30 4.88 -1.62 8.15
N LEU A 31 4.50 -0.35 8.04
CA LEU A 31 5.10 0.72 8.84
C LEU A 31 4.70 0.57 10.31
N GLU A 32 3.43 0.33 10.61
CA GLU A 32 2.94 0.08 11.97
C GLU A 32 3.62 -1.13 12.61
N LYS A 33 3.76 -2.25 11.88
CA LYS A 33 4.45 -3.45 12.35
C LYS A 33 5.92 -3.21 12.72
N HIS A 34 6.53 -2.16 12.20
CA HIS A 34 7.92 -1.79 12.44
C HIS A 34 8.05 -0.43 13.16
N ASP A 35 7.03 -0.01 13.90
CA ASP A 35 7.01 1.21 14.73
C ASP A 35 7.35 2.49 13.94
N GLY A 36 6.94 2.54 12.67
CA GLY A 36 7.24 3.63 11.75
C GLY A 36 8.68 3.65 11.23
N ASN A 37 9.54 2.70 11.63
CA ASN A 37 10.93 2.66 11.19
C ASN A 37 11.03 2.21 9.71
N VAL A 38 11.09 3.20 8.82
CA VAL A 38 11.15 3.00 7.37
C VAL A 38 12.32 2.13 6.94
N THR A 39 13.48 2.26 7.59
CA THR A 39 14.67 1.44 7.26
C THR A 39 14.45 -0.02 7.62
N ARG A 40 13.90 -0.28 8.82
CA ARG A 40 13.59 -1.64 9.29
C ARG A 40 12.50 -2.28 8.42
N ALA A 41 11.45 -1.53 8.08
CA ALA A 41 10.40 -1.99 7.19
C ALA A 41 10.93 -2.31 5.79
N ALA A 42 11.78 -1.45 5.21
CA ALA A 42 12.38 -1.69 3.90
C ALA A 42 13.27 -2.95 3.89
N ASN A 43 14.08 -3.13 4.94
CA ASN A 43 14.91 -4.33 5.10
C ASN A 43 14.05 -5.60 5.24
N ALA A 44 12.97 -5.56 6.02
CA ALA A 44 12.05 -6.69 6.17
C ALA A 44 11.34 -7.05 4.85
N LEU A 45 11.09 -6.05 3.99
CA LEU A 45 10.52 -6.24 2.66
C LEU A 45 11.57 -6.65 1.59
N GLY A 46 12.87 -6.66 1.93
CA GLY A 46 13.93 -6.95 0.97
C GLY A 46 14.09 -5.88 -0.12
N VAL A 47 13.68 -4.64 0.14
CA VAL A 47 13.77 -3.53 -0.80
C VAL A 47 14.67 -2.42 -0.26
N HIS A 48 15.20 -1.60 -1.17
CA HIS A 48 15.94 -0.42 -0.76
C HIS A 48 15.03 0.61 -0.07
N ARG A 49 15.54 1.32 0.94
CA ARG A 49 14.79 2.36 1.67
C ARG A 49 14.16 3.41 0.74
N SER A 50 14.89 3.84 -0.30
CA SER A 50 14.38 4.82 -1.27
C SER A 50 13.17 4.31 -2.06
N THR A 51 13.09 3.00 -2.32
CA THR A 51 11.92 2.38 -2.95
C THR A 51 10.71 2.51 -2.05
N LEU A 52 10.84 2.14 -0.77
CA LEU A 52 9.75 2.26 0.19
C LEU A 52 9.30 3.72 0.36
N GLN A 53 10.24 4.66 0.48
CA GLN A 53 9.92 6.09 0.58
C GLN A 53 9.19 6.62 -0.66
N ARG A 54 9.56 6.18 -1.88
CA ARG A 54 8.86 6.56 -3.10
C ARG A 54 7.42 6.05 -3.10
N LEU A 55 7.19 4.83 -2.61
CA LEU A 55 5.86 4.27 -2.47
C LEU A 55 5.03 5.03 -1.42
N MET A 56 5.62 5.38 -0.28
CA MET A 56 4.96 6.19 0.75
C MET A 56 4.52 7.55 0.21
N ARG A 57 5.40 8.25 -0.53
CA ARG A 57 5.09 9.55 -1.16
C ARG A 57 3.94 9.46 -2.17
N ARG A 58 3.84 8.35 -2.91
CA ARG A 58 2.75 8.14 -3.88
C ARG A 58 1.38 8.08 -3.20
N HIS A 59 1.33 7.68 -1.93
CA HIS A 59 0.10 7.47 -1.14
C HIS A 59 -0.10 8.48 -0.01
N ASP A 60 0.69 9.55 -0.02
CA ASP A 60 0.68 10.62 0.99
C ASP A 60 0.85 10.09 2.42
N LEU A 61 1.70 9.07 2.59
CA LEU A 61 2.01 8.50 3.91
C LEU A 61 3.14 9.30 4.57
N PRO A 62 3.03 9.61 5.87
CA PRO A 62 4.05 10.37 6.59
C PRO A 62 5.36 9.57 6.63
N ALA A 63 6.44 10.22 6.23
CA ALA A 63 7.79 9.72 6.48
C ALA A 63 8.15 10.09 7.92
N ALA A 64 8.15 9.10 8.82
CA ALA A 64 8.78 9.23 10.13
C ALA A 64 10.31 9.23 9.99
#